data_AF-A0A355B8T3-F1
#
_entry.id   AF-A0A355B8T3-F1
#
_cell.length_a   1.000
_cell.length_b   1.000
_cell.length_c   1.000
_cell.angle_alpha   90.00
_cell.angle_beta   90.00
_cell.angle_gamma   90.00
#
_symmetry.space_group_name_H-M   'P 1'
#
loop_
_entity.id
_entity.type
_entity.pdbx_description
1 polymer ?
#
loop_
_entity_poly.entity_id
_entity_poly.type
_entity_poly.pdbx_seq_one_letter_code
_entity_poly.pdbx_strand_id
1 'polypeptide(L)'
;MLDEDVTNKKGIYYFVLTRRERHLSIRTFSDKQKREAFERQNGVCVKCNEKFELHEMEADHISPWHESGRTSVENCQMLCKHDDRIKSGK
;
A
#
# COMPACT_ATOMS: atom_id res chain seq x y z
N MET A 1 -18.12 7.20 -12.26
CA MET A 1 -17.16 6.32 -11.58
C MET A 1 -15.90 7.13 -11.40
N LEU A 2 -15.70 7.72 -10.22
CA LEU A 2 -14.47 8.44 -9.87
C LEU A 2 -13.58 7.38 -9.21
N ASP A 3 -12.39 7.12 -9.76
CA ASP A 3 -11.40 6.30 -9.07
C ASP A 3 -10.99 7.03 -7.79
N GLU A 4 -11.49 6.54 -6.65
CA GLU A 4 -11.21 7.05 -5.30
C GLU A 4 -9.72 6.98 -4.94
N ASP A 5 -8.96 6.23 -5.73
CA ASP A 5 -7.54 5.98 -5.58
C ASP A 5 -6.68 7.21 -5.94
N VAL A 6 -7.19 8.18 -6.72
CA VAL A 6 -6.45 9.38 -7.11
C VAL A 6 -6.55 10.46 -6.04
N THR A 7 -5.53 10.51 -5.17
CA THR A 7 -5.44 11.56 -4.14
C THR A 7 -5.00 12.91 -4.70
N ASN A 8 -4.26 12.94 -5.82
CA ASN A 8 -3.85 14.18 -6.49
C ASN A 8 -4.63 14.44 -7.78
N LYS A 9 -5.76 15.14 -7.63
CA LYS A 9 -6.64 15.52 -8.76
C LYS A 9 -5.94 16.41 -9.80
N LYS A 10 -4.97 17.25 -9.41
CA LYS A 10 -4.19 18.08 -10.35
C LYS A 10 -3.23 17.23 -11.20
N GLY A 11 -2.80 16.09 -10.66
CA GLY A 11 -1.96 15.11 -11.34
C GLY A 11 -2.61 14.42 -12.53
N ILE A 12 -3.95 14.49 -12.63
CA ILE A 12 -4.72 13.89 -13.73
C ILE A 12 -4.31 14.50 -15.07
N TYR A 13 -4.15 15.83 -15.15
CA TYR A 13 -3.72 16.49 -16.39
C TYR A 13 -2.34 16.00 -16.86
N TYR A 14 -1.40 15.84 -15.93
CA TYR A 14 -0.08 15.29 -16.23
C TYR A 14 -0.15 13.81 -16.62
N PHE A 15 -1.04 13.02 -16.01
CA PHE A 15 -1.27 11.63 -16.39
C PHE A 15 -1.84 11.51 -17.82
N VAL A 16 -2.80 12.35 -18.21
CA VAL A 16 -3.36 12.33 -19.57
C VAL A 16 -2.28 12.56 -20.62
N LEU A 17 -1.34 13.47 -20.35
CA LEU A 17 -0.26 13.83 -21.28
C LEU A 17 0.91 12.83 -21.27
N THR A 18 1.27 12.30 -20.10
CA THR A 18 2.50 11.50 -19.94
C THR A 18 2.23 10.00 -19.80
N ARG A 19 0.98 9.61 -19.54
CA ARG A 19 0.55 8.26 -19.15
C ARG A 19 1.28 7.70 -17.92
N ARG A 20 1.87 8.56 -17.08
CA ARG A 20 2.61 8.16 -15.87
C ARG A 20 1.75 8.30 -14.62
N GLU A 21 1.39 7.18 -14.00
CA GLU A 21 0.51 7.08 -12.83
C GLU A 21 1.08 7.77 -11.57
N ARG A 22 2.40 8.01 -11.52
CA ARG A 22 3.08 8.72 -10.42
C ARG A 22 2.53 10.10 -10.09
N HIS A 23 1.89 10.75 -11.03
CA HIS A 23 1.32 12.08 -10.82
C HIS A 23 0.01 12.00 -10.03
N LEU A 24 -0.65 10.83 -9.99
CA LEU A 24 -1.96 10.62 -9.36
C LEU A 24 -1.88 10.39 -7.83
N SER A 25 -0.66 10.22 -7.28
CA SER A 25 -0.40 10.02 -5.84
C SER A 25 -1.21 8.87 -5.21
N ILE A 26 -1.40 7.78 -5.95
CA ILE A 26 -2.12 6.57 -5.50
C ILE A 26 -1.21 5.75 -4.56
N ARG A 27 -0.90 6.26 -3.37
CA ARG A 27 0.04 5.61 -2.43
C ARG A 27 -0.64 4.89 -1.28
N THR A 28 -1.90 5.18 -1.00
CA THR A 28 -2.62 4.57 0.11
C THR A 28 -3.38 3.35 -0.37
N PHE A 29 -3.22 2.21 0.29
CA PHE A 29 -4.05 1.04 0.04
C PHE A 29 -5.49 1.29 0.53
N SER A 30 -6.47 0.87 -0.25
CA SER A 30 -7.88 0.91 0.17
C SER A 30 -8.15 -0.14 1.24
N ASP A 31 -9.16 0.09 2.09
CA ASP A 31 -9.47 -0.84 3.19
C ASP A 31 -9.84 -2.25 2.71
N LYS A 32 -10.34 -2.37 1.47
CA LYS A 32 -10.55 -3.67 0.83
C LYS A 32 -9.23 -4.39 0.58
N GLN A 33 -8.24 -3.68 0.00
CA GLN A 33 -6.90 -4.24 -0.25
C GLN A 33 -6.20 -4.65 1.04
N LYS A 34 -6.35 -3.85 2.12
CA LYS A 34 -5.78 -4.18 3.44
C LYS A 34 -6.38 -5.46 4.00
N ARG A 35 -7.71 -5.62 3.94
CA ARG A 35 -8.38 -6.85 4.39
C ARG A 35 -7.97 -8.06 3.59
N GLU A 36 -7.92 -7.94 2.27
CA GLU A 36 -7.52 -9.03 1.38
C GLU A 36 -6.06 -9.47 1.66
N ALA A 37 -5.15 -8.52 1.87
CA ALA A 37 -3.78 -8.80 2.26
C ALA A 37 -3.69 -9.45 3.65
N PHE A 38 -4.48 -8.98 4.62
CA PHE A 38 -4.56 -9.54 5.97
C PHE A 38 -5.04 -11.00 5.97
N GLU A 39 -6.12 -11.28 5.22
CA GLU A 39 -6.64 -12.64 5.05
C GLU A 39 -5.63 -13.56 4.36
N ARG A 40 -4.95 -13.09 3.30
CA ARG A 40 -3.88 -13.82 2.63
C ARG A 40 -2.72 -14.17 3.57
N GLN A 41 -2.43 -13.29 4.53
CA GLN A 41 -1.39 -13.47 5.53
C GLN A 41 -1.88 -14.17 6.81
N ASN A 42 -3.18 -14.51 6.92
CA ASN A 42 -3.80 -15.02 8.14
C ASN A 42 -3.52 -14.16 9.39
N GLY A 43 -3.41 -12.83 9.21
CA GLY A 43 -3.04 -11.89 10.27
C GLY A 43 -1.62 -12.07 10.81
N VAL A 44 -0.73 -12.75 10.06
CA VAL A 44 0.67 -12.94 10.43
C VAL A 44 1.53 -11.85 9.80
N CYS A 45 2.33 -11.17 10.60
CA CYS A 45 3.32 -10.21 10.08
C CYS A 45 4.43 -10.94 9.33
N VAL A 46 4.76 -10.55 8.10
CA VAL A 46 5.82 -11.19 7.28
C VAL A 46 7.21 -11.03 7.90
N LYS A 47 7.42 -10.01 8.75
CA LYS A 47 8.73 -9.68 9.35
C LYS A 47 9.01 -10.48 10.62
N CYS A 48 8.13 -10.41 11.61
CA CYS A 48 8.29 -11.11 12.89
C CYS A 48 7.56 -12.46 12.97
N ASN A 49 6.74 -12.79 11.97
CA ASN A 49 5.99 -14.04 11.88
C ASN A 49 5.01 -14.29 13.06
N GLU A 50 4.63 -13.22 13.74
CA GLU A 50 3.66 -13.21 14.83
C GLU A 50 2.26 -12.83 14.33
N LYS A 51 1.22 -13.30 15.04
CA LYS A 51 -0.18 -12.98 14.74
C LYS A 51 -0.60 -11.68 15.41
N PHE A 52 -1.28 -10.83 14.66
CA PHE A 52 -1.83 -9.56 15.13
C PHE A 52 -3.27 -9.38 14.67
N GLU A 53 -3.99 -8.49 15.34
CA GLU A 53 -5.29 -8.06 14.83
C GLU A 53 -5.14 -7.03 13.69
N LEU A 54 -6.16 -6.93 12.83
CA LEU A 54 -6.17 -5.99 11.71
C LEU A 54 -5.88 -4.54 12.12
N HIS A 55 -6.30 -4.13 13.32
CA HIS A 55 -6.11 -2.78 13.85
C HIS A 55 -4.68 -2.51 14.37
N GLU A 56 -3.92 -3.58 14.61
CA GLU A 56 -2.52 -3.54 15.07
C GLU A 56 -1.52 -3.65 13.91
N MET A 57 -2.02 -3.91 12.71
CA MET A 57 -1.23 -4.01 11.49
C MET A 57 -1.41 -2.79 10.60
N GLU A 58 -0.36 -2.48 9.84
CA GLU A 58 -0.34 -1.45 8.82
C GLU A 58 -0.01 -2.08 7.47
N ALA A 59 -0.65 -1.55 6.42
CA ALA A 59 -0.46 -2.03 5.06
C ALA A 59 0.68 -1.26 4.41
N ASP A 60 1.65 -2.01 3.90
CA ASP A 60 2.88 -1.47 3.36
C ASP A 60 3.20 -2.10 1.99
N HIS A 61 4.03 -1.42 1.20
CA HIS A 61 4.44 -1.92 -0.12
C HIS A 61 5.57 -2.96 0.03
N ILE A 62 5.44 -4.08 -0.67
CA ILE A 62 6.52 -5.09 -0.78
C ILE A 62 7.67 -4.50 -1.58
N SER A 63 7.38 -4.11 -2.81
CA SER A 63 8.27 -3.37 -3.70
C SER A 63 8.03 -1.87 -3.51
N PRO A 64 9.05 -1.09 -3.14
CA PRO A 64 8.90 0.33 -2.90
C PRO A 64 8.59 1.09 -4.19
N TRP A 65 7.96 2.26 -4.04
CA TRP A 65 7.49 3.09 -5.15
C TRP A 65 8.61 3.52 -6.12
N HIS A 66 9.85 3.66 -5.64
CA HIS A 66 11.00 4.03 -6.47
C HIS A 66 11.45 2.92 -7.42
N GLU A 67 11.16 1.65 -7.08
CA GLU A 67 11.39 0.47 -7.94
C GLU A 67 10.16 0.14 -8.79
N SER A 68 9.28 1.12 -9.04
CA SER A 68 8.01 0.95 -9.77
C SER A 68 6.95 0.08 -9.08
N GLY A 69 7.05 -0.09 -7.75
CA GLY A 69 6.02 -0.75 -6.95
C GLY A 69 4.66 -0.04 -7.07
N ARG A 70 3.67 -0.73 -7.65
CA ARG A 70 2.29 -0.23 -7.77
C ARG A 70 1.50 -0.50 -6.50
N THR A 71 0.52 0.35 -6.20
CA THR A 71 -0.44 0.11 -5.11
C THR A 71 -1.49 -0.88 -5.59
N SER A 72 -1.25 -2.16 -5.31
CA SER A 72 -2.07 -3.30 -5.71
C SER A 72 -2.11 -4.33 -4.58
N VAL A 73 -3.12 -5.20 -4.55
CA VAL A 73 -3.23 -6.27 -3.53
C VAL A 73 -1.97 -7.16 -3.52
N GLU A 74 -1.40 -7.40 -4.70
CA GLU A 74 -0.18 -8.19 -4.88
C GLU A 74 1.01 -7.56 -4.17
N ASN A 75 1.13 -6.24 -4.26
CA ASN A 75 2.22 -5.47 -3.65
C ASN A 75 1.89 -5.01 -2.21
N CYS A 76 0.72 -5.34 -1.68
CA CYS A 76 0.32 -5.04 -0.31
C CYS A 76 0.81 -6.14 0.63
N GLN A 77 1.55 -5.77 1.68
CA GLN A 77 1.85 -6.65 2.82
C GLN A 77 1.34 -6.02 4.10
N MET A 78 0.99 -6.84 5.09
CA MET A 78 0.57 -6.37 6.40
C MET A 78 1.74 -6.55 7.35
N LEU A 79 2.21 -5.46 7.93
CA LEU A 79 3.27 -5.45 8.93
C LEU A 79 2.70 -5.02 10.26
N CYS A 80 3.24 -5.52 11.37
CA CYS A 80 2.90 -4.96 12.67
C CYS A 80 3.42 -3.51 12.73
N LYS A 81 2.74 -2.65 13.49
CA LYS A 81 3.14 -1.23 13.66
C LYS A 81 4.61 -1.05 14.05
N HIS A 82 5.17 -2.01 14.79
CA HIS A 82 6.57 -1.96 15.18
C HIS A 82 7.51 -2.18 13.98
N ASP A 83 7.29 -3.25 13.22
CA ASP A 83 8.12 -3.60 12.07
C ASP A 83 8.00 -2.56 10.95
N ASP A 84 6.80 -2.03 10.73
CA ASP A 84 6.56 -0.97 9.77
C ASP A 84 7.34 0.30 10.12
N ARG A 85 7.29 0.75 11.39
CA ARG A 85 8.06 1.90 11.87
C ARG A 85 9.56 1.72 11.71
N ILE A 86 10.09 0.52 11.97
CA ILE A 86 11.51 0.22 11.76
C ILE A 86 11.86 0.30 10.26
N LYS A 87 10.96 -0.19 9.39
CA LYS A 87 11.18 -0.20 7.94
C LYS A 87 11.10 1.20 7.33
N SER A 88 10.12 2.00 7.74
CA SER A 88 9.88 3.37 7.25
C SER A 88 10.97 4.35 7.70
N GLY A 89 11.66 4.06 8.80
CA GLY A 89 12.83 4.83 9.27
C GLY A 89 14.13 4.56 8.50
N LYS A 90 14.11 3.74 7.44
CA LYS A 90 15.26 3.44 6.57
C LYS A 90 15.00 3.91 5.15
#